data_AF-A0A2N2ZDU9-F1
#
_entry.id   AF-A0A2N2ZDU9-F1
#
_cell.length_a   1.000
_cell.length_b   1.000
_cell.length_c   1.000
_cell.angle_alpha   90.00
_cell.angle_beta   90.00
_cell.angle_gamma   90.00
#
_symmetry.space_group_name_H-M   'P 1'
#
loop_
_entity.id
_entity.type
_entity.pdbx_description
1 polymer ?
#
loop_
_entity_poly.entity_id
_entity_poly.type
_entity_poly.pdbx_seq_one_letter_code
_entity_poly.pdbx_strand_id
1 'polypeptide(L)'
;MHHFSELVFRSTSFKLGVLKEVESKVIEQLQTSGSTVLAKNLQMIQFHMAITAIGMFSLFESILQDGLACRNGFDEAKKILNQSGNND
;
A
#
# COMPACT_ATOMS: atom_id res chain seq x y z
N MET A 1 24.71 -0.48 3.72
CA MET A 1 23.55 0.14 3.03
C MET A 1 22.30 -0.60 3.48
N HIS A 2 21.20 0.10 3.78
CA HIS A 2 19.91 -0.54 4.07
C HIS A 2 19.42 -1.32 2.85
N HIS A 3 18.67 -2.41 3.07
CA HIS A 3 18.05 -3.13 1.96
C HIS A 3 16.97 -2.25 1.31
N PHE A 4 16.83 -2.31 -0.01
CA PHE A 4 15.90 -1.43 -0.74
C PHE A 4 14.46 -1.53 -0.21
N SER A 5 14.02 -2.73 0.18
CA SER A 5 12.71 -2.96 0.78
C SER A 5 12.51 -2.22 2.11
N GLU A 6 13.56 -2.06 2.91
CA GLU A 6 13.50 -1.31 4.17
C GLU A 6 13.27 0.19 3.91
N LEU A 7 13.95 0.74 2.90
CA LEU A 7 13.76 2.12 2.48
C LEU A 7 12.36 2.37 1.93
N VAL A 8 11.86 1.46 1.09
CA VAL A 8 10.50 1.53 0.56
C VAL A 8 9.47 1.43 1.69
N PHE A 9 9.65 0.52 2.65
CA PHE A 9 8.76 0.39 3.80
C PHE A 9 8.71 1.67 4.65
N ARG A 10 9.87 2.22 5.05
CA ARG A 10 9.94 3.43 5.88
C ARG A 10 9.32 4.65 5.16
N SER A 11 9.69 4.87 3.90
CA SER A 11 9.20 6.01 3.12
C SER A 11 7.69 5.92 2.85
N THR A 12 7.19 4.71 2.55
CA THR A 12 5.76 4.48 2.34
C THR A 12 4.97 4.65 3.63
N SER A 13 5.47 4.15 4.76
CA SER A 13 4.81 4.29 6.07
C SER A 13 4.70 5.76 6.47
N PHE A 14 5.79 6.52 6.32
CA PHE A 14 5.78 7.96 6.57
C PHE A 14 4.76 8.68 5.68
N LYS A 15 4.81 8.44 4.36
CA LYS A 15 3.91 9.07 3.39
C LYS A 15 2.45 8.74 3.66
N LEU A 16 2.13 7.48 3.99
CA LEU A 16 0.78 7.04 4.31
C LEU A 16 0.25 7.74 5.56
N GLY A 17 1.09 7.94 6.58
CA GLY A 17 0.74 8.71 7.78
C GLY A 17 0.32 10.14 7.44
N VAL A 18 1.15 10.85 6.65
CA VAL A 18 0.86 12.22 6.20
C VAL A 18 -0.41 12.28 5.34
N LEU A 19 -0.58 11.35 4.40
CA LEU A 19 -1.77 11.32 3.54
C LEU A 19 -3.06 11.10 4.35
N LYS A 20 -3.04 10.22 5.35
CA LYS A 20 -4.19 9.98 6.25
C LYS A 20 -4.54 11.21 7.08
N GLU A 21 -3.53 11.93 7.58
CA GLU A 21 -3.74 13.17 8.32
C GLU A 21 -4.43 14.23 7.45
N VAL A 22 -3.93 14.41 6.21
CA VAL A 22 -4.52 15.36 5.26
C VAL A 22 -5.92 14.93 4.84
N GLU A 23 -6.15 13.64 4.59
CA GLU A 23 -7.47 13.09 4.27
C GLU A 23 -8.49 13.44 5.35
N SER A 24 -8.13 13.20 6.62
CA SER A 24 -9.01 13.51 7.77
C SER A 24 -9.38 15.00 7.82
N LYS A 25 -8.42 15.90 7.59
CA LYS A 25 -8.67 17.36 7.58
C LYS A 25 -9.60 17.77 6.44
N VAL A 26 -9.43 17.17 5.25
CA VAL A 26 -10.30 17.46 4.09
C VAL A 26 -11.73 16.98 4.35
N ILE A 27 -11.90 15.81 4.97
CA ILE A 27 -13.22 15.27 5.34
C ILE A 27 -13.92 16.21 6.33
N GLU A 28 -13.22 16.68 7.36
CA GLU A 28 -13.77 17.62 8.35
C GLU A 28 -14.25 18.93 7.69
N GLN A 29 -13.45 19.49 6.77
CA GLN A 29 -13.84 20.70 6.03
C GLN A 29 -15.01 20.47 5.05
N LEU A 30 -15.13 19.27 4.49
CA LEU A 30 -16.23 18.90 3.61
C LEU A 30 -17.57 18.85 4.33
N GLN A 31 -17.59 18.46 5.61
CA GLN A 31 -18.82 18.38 6.42
C GLN A 31 -19.54 19.72 6.56
N THR A 32 -18.81 20.83 6.44
CA THR A 32 -19.36 22.18 6.67
C THR A 32 -19.43 23.05 5.41
N SER A 33 -18.68 22.75 4.35
CA SER A 33 -18.54 23.65 3.19
C SER A 33 -19.11 23.13 1.87
N GLY A 34 -19.33 21.82 1.70
CA GLY A 34 -19.77 21.24 0.42
C GLY A 34 -18.86 21.56 -0.79
N SER A 35 -17.63 22.01 -0.55
CA SER A 35 -16.75 22.56 -1.57
C SER A 35 -16.30 21.50 -2.58
N THR A 36 -16.53 21.76 -3.87
CA THR A 36 -16.08 20.90 -4.97
C THR A 36 -14.56 20.74 -5.01
N VAL A 37 -13.81 21.78 -4.62
CA VAL A 37 -12.34 21.72 -4.56
C VAL A 37 -11.90 20.70 -3.53
N LEU A 38 -12.52 20.69 -2.34
CA LEU A 38 -12.19 19.72 -1.29
C LEU A 38 -12.57 18.30 -1.71
N ALA A 39 -13.70 18.11 -2.40
CA ALA A 39 -14.09 16.80 -2.92
C ALA A 39 -13.06 16.27 -3.94
N LYS A 40 -12.51 17.14 -4.79
CA LYS A 40 -11.45 16.77 -5.73
C LYS A 40 -10.13 16.47 -5.03
N ASN A 41 -9.79 17.20 -3.99
CA ASN A 41 -8.61 16.89 -3.18
C ASN A 41 -8.75 15.52 -2.51
N LEU A 42 -9.92 15.20 -1.95
CA LEU A 42 -10.18 13.89 -1.35
C LEU A 42 -10.02 12.75 -2.37
N GLN A 43 -10.58 12.90 -3.57
CA GLN A 43 -10.41 11.93 -4.67
C GLN A 43 -8.93 11.73 -5.02
N MET A 44 -8.16 12.81 -5.12
CA MET A 44 -6.73 12.76 -5.44
C MET A 44 -5.92 12.05 -4.35
N ILE A 45 -6.21 12.32 -3.07
CA ILE A 45 -5.55 11.67 -1.93
C ILE A 45 -5.79 10.15 -1.96
N GLN A 46 -7.04 9.74 -2.13
CA GLN A 46 -7.42 8.31 -2.19
C GLN A 46 -6.78 7.60 -3.38
N PHE A 47 -6.71 8.27 -4.53
CA PHE A 47 -6.02 7.75 -5.70
C PHE A 47 -4.52 7.52 -5.45
N HIS A 48 -3.84 8.47 -4.81
CA HIS A 48 -2.43 8.31 -4.44
C HIS A 48 -2.21 7.15 -3.46
N MET A 49 -3.12 6.94 -2.50
CA MET A 49 -3.06 5.78 -1.61
C MET A 49 -3.22 4.46 -2.38
N ALA A 50 -4.15 4.39 -3.33
CA ALA A 50 -4.37 3.21 -4.16
C ALA A 50 -3.14 2.86 -5.02
N ILE A 51 -2.54 3.85 -5.69
CA ILE A 51 -1.28 3.65 -6.45
C ILE A 51 -0.18 3.11 -5.53
N THR A 52 -0.05 3.69 -4.35
CA THR A 52 0.97 3.28 -3.37
C THR A 52 0.75 1.83 -2.94
N ALA A 53 -0.49 1.43 -2.66
CA ALA A 53 -0.83 0.06 -2.30
C ALA A 53 -0.45 -0.93 -3.42
N ILE A 54 -0.79 -0.61 -4.68
CA ILE A 54 -0.43 -1.44 -5.84
C ILE A 54 1.10 -1.62 -5.92
N GLY A 55 1.86 -0.53 -5.79
CA GLY A 55 3.32 -0.59 -5.82
C GLY A 55 3.91 -1.45 -4.69
N MET A 56 3.34 -1.38 -3.48
CA MET A 56 3.75 -2.23 -2.36
C MET A 56 3.45 -3.70 -2.60
N PHE A 57 2.30 -4.03 -3.19
CA PHE A 57 1.96 -5.40 -3.59
C PHE A 57 2.95 -5.94 -4.64
N SER A 58 3.25 -5.16 -5.67
CA SER A 58 4.22 -5.57 -6.71
C SER A 58 5.63 -5.76 -6.16
N LEU A 59 6.07 -4.90 -5.24
CA LEU A 59 7.37 -5.06 -4.58
C LEU A 59 7.40 -6.33 -3.73
N PHE A 60 6.34 -6.57 -2.96
CA PHE A 60 6.25 -7.77 -2.13
C PHE A 60 6.23 -9.05 -2.99
N GLU A 61 5.51 -9.04 -4.11
CA GLU A 61 5.54 -10.15 -5.06
C GLU A 61 6.95 -10.39 -5.62
N SER A 62 7.68 -9.31 -5.97
CA SER A 62 9.06 -9.43 -6.46
C SER A 62 9.98 -10.06 -5.40
N ILE A 63 9.83 -9.66 -4.14
CA ILE A 63 10.57 -10.26 -3.01
C ILE A 63 10.24 -11.75 -2.86
N LEU A 64 8.98 -12.16 -3.05
CA LEU A 64 8.57 -13.56 -3.02
C LEU A 64 9.16 -14.34 -4.21
N GLN A 65 9.11 -13.78 -5.42
CA GLN A 65 9.67 -14.40 -6.63
C GLN A 65 11.18 -14.65 -6.46
N ASP A 66 11.91 -13.65 -5.96
CA ASP A 66 13.34 -13.75 -5.69
C ASP A 66 13.63 -14.77 -4.56
N GLY A 67 12.88 -14.70 -3.46
CA GLY A 67 13.08 -15.56 -2.29
C GLY A 67 12.71 -17.03 -2.50
N LEU A 68 11.73 -17.30 -3.36
CA LEU A 68 11.26 -18.66 -3.69
C LEU A 68 11.80 -19.18 -5.03
N ALA A 69 12.62 -18.39 -5.73
CA ALA A 69 13.13 -18.68 -7.07
C ALA A 69 12.02 -19.15 -8.03
N CYS A 70 10.89 -18.43 -8.05
CA CYS A 70 9.69 -18.81 -8.79
C CYS A 70 9.18 -17.68 -9.70
N ARG A 71 8.33 -18.04 -10.66
CA ARG A 71 7.72 -17.06 -11.59
C ARG A 71 6.51 -16.33 -11.00
N ASN A 72 5.75 -16.99 -10.15
CA ASN A 72 4.56 -16.41 -9.49
C ASN A 72 4.73 -16.53 -7.98
N GLY A 73 5.14 -15.42 -7.35
CA GLY A 73 5.49 -15.37 -5.93
C GLY A 73 4.31 -15.70 -5.01
N PHE A 74 3.14 -15.14 -5.31
CA PHE A 74 1.93 -15.37 -4.49
C PHE A 74 1.41 -16.80 -4.59
N ASP A 75 1.36 -17.36 -5.81
CA ASP A 75 0.91 -18.73 -6.00
C ASP A 75 1.82 -19.73 -5.27
N GLU A 76 3.13 -19.53 -5.34
CA GLU A 76 4.08 -20.44 -4.69
C GLU A 76 4.05 -20.30 -3.17
N ALA A 77 3.97 -19.07 -2.64
CA ALA A 77 3.78 -18.83 -1.21
C ALA A 77 2.49 -19.51 -0.70
N LYS A 78 1.39 -19.42 -1.46
CA LYS A 78 0.12 -20.07 -1.11
C LYS A 78 0.23 -21.59 -1.05
N LYS A 79 0.96 -22.22 -1.99
CA LYS A 79 1.20 -23.68 -1.95
C LYS A 79 1.98 -24.09 -0.71
N ILE A 80 3.02 -23.34 -0.35
CA ILE A 80 3.84 -23.61 0.84
C ILE A 80 2.99 -23.50 2.10
N LEU A 81 2.15 -22.46 2.21
CA LEU A 81 1.23 -22.29 3.34
C LEU A 81 0.25 -23.48 3.45
N ASN A 82 -0.38 -23.86 2.35
CA ASN A 82 -1.30 -25.00 2.30
C ASN A 82 -0.63 -26.33 2.71
N GLN A 83 0.63 -26.54 2.30
CA GLN A 83 1.40 -27.73 2.68
C GLN A 83 1.80 -27.74 4.16
N SER A 84 1.99 -26.56 4.77
CA SER A 84 2.32 -26.41 6.18
C SER A 84 1.12 -26.49 7.12
N GLY A 85 -0.10 -26.59 6.58
CA GLY A 85 -1.34 -26.65 7.37
C GLY A 85 -1.82 -25.30 7.92
N ASN A 86 -1.15 -24.20 7.59
CA ASN A 86 -1.57 -22.83 7.92
C ASN A 86 -2.57 -22.33 6.88
N ASN A 87 -3.82 -22.78 7.01
CA ASN A 87 -4.95 -22.40 6.16
C ASN A 87 -5.81 -21.35 6.87
N ASP A 88 -5.33 -20.11 6.98
CA ASP A 88 -6.16 -18.95 7.39
C ASP A 88 -6.30 -17.97 6.22
#